data_AF-A0AAE8MJ19-F1
#
_entry.id   AF-A0AAE8MJ19-F1
#
_cell.length_a   1.000
_cell.length_b   1.000
_cell.length_c   1.000
_cell.angle_alpha   90.00
_cell.angle_beta   90.00
_cell.angle_gamma   90.00
#
_symmetry.space_group_name_H-M   'P 1'
#
loop_
_entity.id
_entity.type
_entity.pdbx_description
1 polymer ?
#
loop_
_entity_poly.entity_id
_entity_poly.type
_entity_poly.pdbx_seq_one_letter_code
_entity_poly.pdbx_strand_id
1 'polypeptide(L)'
;MSAQQLNIDNADLEKLNDKDRSELRQFLANEQQRSQIQAQTHSLTQMCWNKCVPGNIKNPKLDKSEETCLANCVERFLDVNYLTMKHLNSMRN
;
A
#
# COMPACT_ATOMS: atom_id res chain seq x y z
N MET A 1 9.67 5.32 9.40
CA MET A 1 10.54 4.24 8.86
C MET A 1 10.26 4.16 7.37
N SER A 2 11.00 4.94 6.60
CA SER A 2 10.85 5.12 5.15
C SER A 2 11.48 3.92 4.42
N ALA A 3 10.69 3.24 3.59
CA ALA A 3 11.22 2.29 2.62
C ALA A 3 12.19 3.04 1.71
N GLN A 4 13.46 2.63 1.70
CA GLN A 4 14.45 3.19 0.79
C GLN A 4 14.05 2.80 -0.64
N GLN A 5 13.70 3.80 -1.45
CA GLN A 5 13.52 3.63 -2.89
C GLN A 5 14.87 3.20 -3.48
N LEU A 6 14.99 1.93 -3.84
CA LEU A 6 16.14 1.40 -4.58
C LEU A 6 16.09 1.99 -5.99
N ASN A 7 16.80 3.08 -6.21
CA ASN A 7 16.92 3.70 -7.52
C ASN A 7 18.07 3.02 -8.27
N ILE A 8 17.77 1.86 -8.87
CA ILE A 8 18.73 1.14 -9.73
C ILE A 8 18.54 1.62 -11.16
N ASP A 9 19.55 2.28 -11.71
CA ASP A 9 19.54 2.77 -13.07
C ASP A 9 19.57 1.61 -14.08
N ASN A 10 18.81 1.72 -15.17
CA ASN A 10 18.79 0.67 -16.22
C ASN A 10 20.19 0.37 -16.77
N ALA A 11 21.09 1.36 -16.77
CA ALA A 11 22.49 1.21 -17.19
C ALA A 11 23.30 0.25 -16.30
N ASP A 12 22.93 0.09 -15.02
CA ASP A 12 23.59 -0.86 -14.12
C ASP A 12 23.08 -2.29 -14.33
N LEU A 13 21.83 -2.46 -14.78
CA LEU A 13 21.27 -3.77 -15.14
C LEU A 13 21.93 -4.36 -16.40
N GLU A 14 22.41 -3.51 -17.30
CA GLU A 14 23.10 -3.93 -18.53
C GLU A 14 24.50 -4.50 -18.29
N LYS A 15 25.13 -4.18 -17.16
CA LYS A 15 26.44 -4.72 -16.76
C LYS A 15 26.37 -6.16 -16.23
N LEU A 16 25.16 -6.65 -15.95
CA LEU A 16 24.92 -8.01 -15.47
C LEU A 16 24.79 -8.99 -16.63
N ASN A 17 25.14 -10.26 -16.38
CA ASN A 17 24.80 -11.35 -17.29
C ASN A 17 23.27 -11.56 -17.33
N ASP A 18 22.79 -12.26 -18.37
CA ASP A 18 21.34 -12.39 -18.64
C ASP A 18 20.56 -13.04 -17.49
N LYS A 19 21.18 -14.01 -16.80
CA LYS A 19 20.58 -14.71 -15.67
C LYS A 19 20.38 -13.76 -14.48
N ASP A 20 21.45 -13.11 -14.04
CA ASP A 20 21.41 -12.20 -12.88
C ASP A 20 20.50 -11.00 -13.16
N ARG A 21 20.48 -10.52 -14.41
CA ARG A 21 19.57 -9.45 -14.85
C ARG A 21 18.10 -9.86 -14.72
N SER A 22 17.75 -11.08 -15.12
CA SER A 22 16.38 -11.59 -15.01
C SER A 22 15.96 -11.76 -13.55
N GLU A 23 16.81 -12.37 -12.73
CA GLU A 23 16.55 -12.58 -11.30
C GLU A 23 16.38 -11.25 -10.56
N LEU A 24 17.27 -10.28 -10.80
CA LEU A 24 17.18 -8.96 -10.19
C LEU A 24 15.92 -8.20 -10.62
N ARG A 25 15.53 -8.27 -11.90
CA ARG A 25 14.27 -7.66 -12.37
C ARG A 25 13.06 -8.22 -11.64
N GLN A 26 13.01 -9.54 -11.45
CA GLN A 26 11.93 -10.17 -10.70
C GLN A 26 11.94 -9.75 -9.23
N PHE A 27 13.11 -9.72 -8.60
CA PHE A 27 13.27 -9.25 -7.23
C PHE A 27 12.79 -7.81 -7.06
N LEU A 28 13.22 -6.90 -7.94
CA LEU A 28 12.81 -5.49 -7.90
C LEU A 28 11.30 -5.33 -8.09
N ALA A 29 10.68 -6.09 -8.99
CA ALA A 29 9.22 -6.05 -9.17
C ALA A 29 8.49 -6.46 -7.88
N ASN A 30 8.96 -7.51 -7.20
CA ASN A 30 8.40 -7.97 -5.93
C ASN A 30 8.59 -6.94 -4.80
N GLU A 31 9.78 -6.36 -4.67
CA GLU A 31 10.07 -5.35 -3.65
C GLU A 31 9.34 -4.03 -3.91
N GLN A 32 9.17 -3.64 -5.17
CA GLN A 32 8.35 -2.50 -5.55
C GLN A 32 6.88 -2.72 -5.16
N GLN A 33 6.33 -3.91 -5.42
CA GLN A 33 4.98 -4.25 -4.99
C GLN A 33 4.84 -4.22 -3.46
N ARG A 34 5.81 -4.78 -2.73
CA ARG A 34 5.84 -4.75 -1.25
C ARG A 34 5.88 -3.32 -0.71
N SER A 35 6.73 -2.47 -1.29
CA SER A 35 6.84 -1.06 -0.93
C SER A 35 5.52 -0.30 -1.15
N GLN A 36 4.85 -0.55 -2.27
CA GLN A 36 3.53 0.02 -2.54
C GLN A 36 2.48 -0.41 -1.51
N ILE A 37 2.44 -1.70 -1.17
CA ILE A 37 1.53 -2.21 -0.13
C ILE A 37 1.84 -1.56 1.22
N GLN A 38 3.11 -1.43 1.59
CA GLN A 38 3.51 -0.80 2.85
C GLN A 38 3.09 0.68 2.89
N ALA A 39 3.27 1.43 1.81
CA ALA A 39 2.84 2.82 1.70
C ALA A 39 1.31 2.94 1.81
N GLN A 40 0.56 2.04 1.17
CA GLN A 40 -0.91 2.00 1.29
C GLN A 40 -1.34 1.66 2.72
N THR A 41 -0.69 0.70 3.37
CA THR A 41 -0.96 0.36 4.78
C THR A 41 -0.79 1.58 5.69
N HIS A 42 0.29 2.36 5.53
CA HIS A 42 0.49 3.59 6.31
C HIS A 42 -0.60 4.63 6.03
N SER A 43 -0.96 4.84 4.77
CA SER A 43 -2.02 5.79 4.39
C SER A 43 -3.38 5.39 4.97
N LEU A 44 -3.75 4.12 4.87
CA LEU A 44 -4.98 3.57 5.43
C LEU A 44 -5.00 3.66 6.95
N THR A 45 -3.88 3.34 7.59
CA THR A 45 -3.73 3.44 9.04
C THR A 45 -3.99 4.87 9.49
N GLN A 46 -3.34 5.86 8.87
CA GLN A 46 -3.52 7.26 9.22
C GLN A 46 -4.97 7.73 8.99
N MET A 47 -5.56 7.39 7.83
CA MET A 47 -6.92 7.79 7.49
C MET A 47 -7.95 7.17 8.44
N CYS A 48 -7.88 5.86 8.63
CA CYS A 48 -8.85 5.13 9.43
C CYS A 48 -8.70 5.41 10.93
N TRP A 49 -7.46 5.63 11.41
CA TRP A 49 -7.23 6.09 12.77
C TRP A 49 -7.95 7.40 13.06
N ASN A 50 -7.77 8.41 12.20
CA ASN A 50 -8.42 9.71 12.38
C ASN A 50 -9.96 9.64 12.32
N LYS A 51 -10.53 8.65 11.63
CA LYS A 51 -11.98 8.45 11.52
C LYS A 51 -12.58 7.65 12.67
N CYS A 52 -11.86 6.63 13.13
CA CYS A 52 -12.39 5.60 14.02
C CYS A 52 -11.92 5.71 15.47
N VAL A 53 -10.81 6.41 15.72
CA VAL A 53 -10.28 6.64 17.06
C VAL A 53 -10.25 8.15 17.35
N PRO A 54 -11.42 8.84 17.37
CA PRO A 54 -11.46 10.27 17.63
C PRO A 54 -11.25 10.58 19.12
N GLY A 55 -10.39 11.55 19.41
CA GLY A 55 -10.24 12.13 20.75
C GLY A 55 -9.20 11.46 21.64
N ASN A 56 -9.45 11.46 22.95
CA ASN A 56 -8.50 10.96 23.95
C ASN A 56 -8.56 9.43 24.05
N ILE A 57 -7.41 8.79 23.89
CA ILE A 57 -7.24 7.34 24.06
C ILE A 57 -7.52 6.97 25.53
N LYS A 58 -8.57 6.19 25.76
CA LYS A 58 -9.00 5.79 27.11
C LYS A 58 -8.38 4.46 27.57
N ASN A 59 -8.08 3.58 26.63
CA ASN A 59 -7.58 2.22 26.89
C ASN A 59 -6.33 1.93 26.03
N PRO A 60 -5.40 1.09 26.51
CA PRO A 60 -4.22 0.68 25.73
C PRO A 60 -4.57 -0.29 24.59
N LYS A 61 -5.79 -0.85 24.59
CA LYS A 61 -6.31 -1.70 23.53
C LYS A 61 -7.48 -1.00 22.86
N LEU A 62 -7.67 -1.29 21.58
CA LEU A 62 -8.86 -0.89 20.86
C LEU A 62 -10.09 -1.49 21.55
N ASP A 63 -11.12 -0.69 21.74
CA ASP A 63 -12.41 -1.22 22.14
C ASP A 63 -13.13 -1.86 20.94
N LYS A 64 -14.19 -2.62 21.22
CA LYS A 64 -14.93 -3.35 20.18
C LYS A 64 -15.48 -2.43 19.08
N SER A 65 -15.84 -1.19 19.42
CA SER A 65 -16.37 -0.23 18.46
C SER A 65 -15.27 0.33 17.54
N GLU A 66 -14.08 0.60 18.10
CA GLU A 66 -12.90 1.02 17.35
C GLU A 66 -12.42 -0.09 16.40
N GLU A 67 -12.32 -1.34 16.88
CA GLU A 67 -11.96 -2.49 16.05
C GLU A 67 -12.92 -2.66 14.86
N THR A 68 -14.23 -2.63 15.14
CA THR A 68 -15.27 -2.75 14.10
C THR A 68 -15.21 -1.58 13.12
N CYS A 69 -15.01 -0.36 13.60
CA CYS A 69 -14.89 0.82 12.74
C CYS A 69 -13.67 0.73 11.83
N LEU A 70 -12.50 0.35 12.36
CA LEU A 70 -11.25 0.25 11.59
C LEU A 70 -11.38 -0.81 10.48
N ALA A 71 -11.93 -1.98 10.78
CA ALA A 71 -12.20 -3.02 9.79
C ALA A 71 -13.11 -2.49 8.66
N ASN A 72 -14.25 -1.91 9.02
CA ASN A 72 -15.17 -1.31 8.07
C ASN A 72 -14.52 -0.17 7.27
N CYS A 73 -13.69 0.66 7.88
CA CYS A 73 -13.04 1.78 7.20
C CYS A 73 -12.15 1.30 6.05
N VAL A 74 -11.32 0.27 6.31
CA VAL A 74 -10.45 -0.31 5.27
C VAL A 74 -11.27 -0.98 4.17
N GLU A 75 -12.27 -1.79 4.52
CA GLU A 75 -13.16 -2.44 3.55
C GLU A 75 -13.86 -1.42 2.65
N ARG A 76 -14.43 -0.36 3.23
CA ARG A 76 -15.12 0.70 2.47
C ARG A 76 -14.17 1.47 1.56
N PHE A 77 -12.92 1.70 1.99
CA PHE A 77 -11.92 2.31 1.13
C PHE A 77 -11.64 1.43 -0.10
N LEU A 78 -11.43 0.12 0.11
CA LEU A 78 -11.15 -0.81 -0.98
C LEU A 78 -12.32 -0.92 -1.96
N ASP A 79 -13.56 -0.97 -1.46
CA ASP A 79 -14.77 -0.94 -2.28
C ASP A 79 -14.82 0.29 -3.19
N VAL A 80 -14.60 1.48 -2.61
CA VAL A 80 -14.63 2.75 -3.36
C VAL A 80 -13.47 2.83 -4.35
N ASN A 81 -12.27 2.38 -3.96
CA ASN A 81 -11.11 2.36 -4.85
C ASN A 81 -11.37 1.47 -6.08
N TYR A 82 -11.88 0.27 -5.86
CA TYR A 82 -12.23 -0.66 -6.93
C TYR A 82 -13.31 -0.09 -7.86
N LEU A 83 -14.38 0.47 -7.30
CA LEU A 83 -15.45 1.11 -8.08
C LEU A 83 -14.94 2.29 -8.90
N THR A 84 -14.05 3.11 -8.30
CA THR A 84 -13.42 4.24 -8.99
C THR A 84 -12.59 3.75 -10.16
N MET A 85 -11.72 2.75 -9.96
CA MET A 85 -10.90 2.19 -11.05
C MET A 85 -11.76 1.56 -12.14
N LYS A 86 -12.83 0.85 -11.78
CA LYS A 86 -13.78 0.29 -12.74
C LYS A 86 -14.44 1.39 -13.58
N HIS A 87 -14.86 2.49 -12.96
CA HIS A 87 -15.49 3.61 -13.65
C HIS A 87 -14.50 4.36 -14.56
N LEU A 88 -13.29 4.63 -14.09
CA LEU A 88 -12.23 5.24 -14.91
C LEU A 88 -11.91 4.38 -16.14
N ASN A 89 -11.85 3.06 -15.96
CA ASN A 89 -11.63 2.13 -17.07
C ASN A 89 -12.80 2.11 -18.07
N SER A 90 -14.06 2.23 -17.62
CA SER A 90 -15.19 2.30 -18.53
C SER A 90 -15.25 3.59 -19.34
N MET A 91 -14.72 4.71 -18.82
CA MET A 91 -14.66 5.98 -19.53
C MET A 91 -13.53 6.05 -20.57
N ARG A 92 -12.55 5.16 -20.49
CA ARG A 92 -11.42 5.10 -21.43
C ARG A 92 -11.78 4.38 -22.74
N ASN A 93 -12.92 3.69 -22.76
CA ASN A 93 -13.49 3.00 -23.92
C ASN A 93 -14.67 3.82 -24.48
#